data_AF-A0A7J3U4Y0-F1
#
_entry.id   AF-A0A7J3U4Y0-F1
#
_cell.length_a   1.000
_cell.length_b   1.000
_cell.length_c   1.000
_cell.angle_alpha   90.00
_cell.angle_beta   90.00
_cell.angle_gamma   90.00
#
_symmetry.space_group_name_H-M   'P 1'
#
loop_
_entity.id
_entity.type
_entity.pdbx_description
1 polymer ?
#
loop_
_entity_poly.entity_id
_entity_poly.type
_entity_poly.pdbx_seq_one_letter_code
_entity_poly.pdbx_strand_id
1 'polypeptide(L)'
;MALSGRAKKMAVFSVLVVAILIISSIPFLFPESSVKAGGEGGEDNRISPLENQGLILEVKRIRDRGLLDRLMSYGSSWKYQPQFYFIADMDDLEYVSKNISALGMSSEILFTGWDTIFQENKVMKDVEEEKEKSKVTLTIVERVPKGLLGRGFEDVERERIRLTYDYRTGRWTGDDCFKDNDGYGHYVGEYFEVWFDLYQTDYDG
;
A
#
# COMPACT_ATOMS: atom_id res chain seq x y z
N MET A 1 -33.34 -49.78 58.63
CA MET A 1 -34.79 -49.64 58.89
C MET A 1 -35.49 -49.59 57.53
N ALA A 2 -36.16 -50.67 57.11
CA ALA A 2 -36.74 -50.77 55.77
C ALA A 2 -38.01 -49.92 55.69
N LEU A 3 -37.95 -48.81 54.94
CA LEU A 3 -39.09 -47.93 54.68
C LEU A 3 -40.21 -48.72 53.96
N SER A 4 -41.43 -48.66 54.50
CA SER A 4 -42.61 -49.29 53.93
C SER A 4 -42.84 -48.84 52.49
N GLY A 5 -43.45 -49.69 51.65
CA GLY A 5 -43.61 -49.43 50.21
C GLY A 5 -44.32 -48.11 49.86
N ARG A 6 -45.09 -47.52 50.79
CA ARG A 6 -45.67 -46.18 50.67
C ARG A 6 -44.63 -45.06 50.89
N ALA A 7 -43.74 -45.21 51.87
CA ALA A 7 -42.72 -44.21 52.17
C ALA A 7 -41.66 -44.11 51.07
N LYS A 8 -41.31 -45.22 50.40
CA LYS A 8 -40.44 -45.20 49.21
C LYS A 8 -41.09 -44.46 48.03
N LYS A 9 -42.39 -44.67 47.78
CA LYS A 9 -43.13 -43.97 46.71
C LYS A 9 -43.26 -42.47 46.99
N MET A 10 -43.51 -42.09 48.25
CA MET A 10 -43.52 -40.69 48.68
C MET A 10 -42.14 -40.03 48.53
N ALA A 11 -41.06 -40.70 48.93
CA ALA A 11 -39.70 -40.16 48.77
C ALA A 11 -39.33 -39.95 47.30
N VAL A 12 -39.67 -40.89 46.41
CA VAL A 12 -39.45 -40.75 44.96
C VAL A 12 -40.27 -39.58 44.39
N PHE A 13 -41.52 -39.43 44.82
CA PHE A 13 -42.36 -38.30 44.41
C PHE A 13 -41.78 -36.95 44.87
N SER A 14 -41.31 -36.85 46.12
CA SER A 14 -40.69 -35.64 46.65
C SER A 14 -39.43 -35.24 45.89
N VAL A 15 -38.57 -36.20 45.54
CA VAL A 15 -37.36 -35.93 44.74
C VAL A 15 -37.73 -35.44 43.33
N LEU A 16 -38.77 -36.00 42.73
CA LEU A 16 -39.23 -35.60 41.40
C LEU A 16 -39.77 -34.16 41.40
N VAL A 17 -40.52 -33.77 42.43
CA VAL A 17 -41.03 -32.40 42.58
C VAL A 17 -39.88 -31.39 42.74
N VAL A 18 -38.87 -31.73 43.56
CA VAL A 18 -37.69 -30.87 43.73
C VAL A 18 -36.91 -30.72 42.42
N ALA A 19 -36.74 -31.80 41.65
CA ALA A 19 -36.07 -31.74 40.35
C ALA A 19 -36.82 -30.84 39.35
N ILE A 20 -38.16 -30.91 39.30
CA ILE A 20 -38.98 -30.05 38.43
C ILE A 20 -38.85 -28.58 38.85
N LEU A 21 -38.84 -28.29 40.15
CA LEU A 21 -38.66 -26.92 40.65
C LEU A 21 -37.30 -26.35 40.26
N ILE A 22 -36.24 -27.16 40.33
CA ILE A 22 -34.89 -26.75 39.89
C ILE A 22 -34.86 -26.49 38.38
N ILE A 23 -35.47 -27.36 37.56
CA ILE A 23 -35.49 -27.17 36.10
C ILE A 23 -36.30 -25.91 35.73
N SER A 24 -37.41 -25.65 36.42
CA SER A 24 -38.24 -24.47 36.16
C SER A 24 -37.57 -23.13 36.53
N SER A 25 -36.54 -23.13 37.37
CA SER A 25 -35.83 -21.92 37.78
C SER A 25 -34.62 -21.58 36.90
N ILE A 26 -34.18 -22.51 36.04
CA ILE A 26 -33.08 -22.31 35.08
C ILE A 26 -33.29 -21.06 34.18
N PRO A 27 -34.49 -20.81 33.60
CA PRO A 27 -34.71 -19.63 32.74
C PRO A 27 -34.65 -18.29 33.48
N PHE A 28 -34.84 -18.31 34.82
CA PHE A 28 -34.76 -17.11 35.66
C PHE A 28 -33.33 -16.82 36.12
N LEU A 29 -32.49 -17.85 36.28
CA LEU A 29 -31.07 -17.71 36.65
C LEU A 29 -30.18 -17.42 35.43
N PHE A 30 -30.59 -17.90 34.25
CA PHE A 30 -29.92 -17.66 32.98
C PHE A 30 -30.94 -17.11 31.98
N PRO A 31 -31.30 -15.81 32.06
CA PRO A 31 -32.10 -15.21 31.02
C PRO A 31 -31.36 -15.40 29.69
N GLU A 32 -32.03 -15.97 28.69
CA GLU A 32 -31.51 -16.02 27.33
C GLU A 32 -31.11 -14.59 26.97
N SER A 33 -29.82 -14.41 26.66
CA SER A 33 -29.35 -13.15 26.11
C SER A 33 -30.09 -12.99 24.78
N SER A 34 -31.12 -12.17 24.80
CA SER A 34 -31.66 -11.61 23.57
C SER A 34 -30.52 -10.82 22.96
N VAL A 35 -29.81 -11.45 22.02
CA VAL A 35 -29.03 -10.74 21.03
C VAL A 35 -30.05 -9.83 20.38
N LYS A 36 -30.10 -8.58 20.82
CA LYS A 36 -30.77 -7.51 20.09
C LYS A 36 -30.21 -7.62 18.68
N ALA A 37 -31.06 -7.97 17.72
CA ALA A 37 -30.75 -7.77 16.32
C ALA A 37 -30.40 -6.28 16.20
N GLY A 38 -29.09 -6.00 16.13
CA GLY A 38 -28.60 -4.70 15.71
C GLY A 38 -29.26 -4.41 14.37
N GLY A 39 -29.79 -3.20 14.23
CA GLY A 39 -30.48 -2.74 13.04
C GLY A 39 -29.68 -3.02 11.78
N GLU A 40 -30.40 -3.18 10.67
CA GLU A 40 -29.92 -3.23 9.28
C GLU A 40 -28.41 -3.01 9.14
N GLY A 41 -27.66 -4.11 9.23
CA GLY A 41 -26.28 -4.14 8.77
C GLY A 41 -26.29 -4.06 7.24
N GLY A 42 -26.55 -2.87 6.71
CA GLY A 42 -26.03 -2.53 5.39
C GLY A 42 -24.52 -2.60 5.51
N GLU A 43 -23.88 -3.46 4.73
CA GLU A 43 -22.42 -3.44 4.59
C GLU A 43 -21.99 -1.99 4.37
N ASP A 44 -21.18 -1.45 5.28
CA ASP A 44 -20.63 -0.12 5.14
C ASP A 44 -19.67 -0.14 3.93
N ASN A 45 -20.17 0.35 2.81
CA ASN A 45 -19.50 0.33 1.51
C ASN A 45 -18.64 1.58 1.27
N ARG A 46 -18.52 2.45 2.28
CA ARG A 46 -17.74 3.68 2.23
C ARG A 46 -16.24 3.39 2.22
N ILE A 47 -15.48 4.26 1.55
CA ILE A 47 -14.03 4.21 1.48
C ILE A 47 -13.51 5.36 2.34
N SER A 48 -12.93 5.02 3.50
CA SER A 48 -12.43 5.99 4.49
C SER A 48 -13.51 6.93 5.05
N PRO A 49 -14.49 6.41 5.79
CA PRO A 49 -15.51 7.28 6.37
C PRO A 49 -14.86 8.23 7.40
N LEU A 50 -15.08 9.54 7.21
CA LEU A 50 -14.81 10.62 8.16
C LEU A 50 -13.37 11.15 8.27
N GLU A 51 -12.43 10.65 7.46
CA GLU A 51 -11.03 11.10 7.47
C GLU A 51 -10.41 11.11 6.07
N ASN A 52 -9.63 12.16 5.78
CA ASN A 52 -8.77 12.24 4.60
C ASN A 52 -7.73 11.11 4.64
N GLN A 53 -7.27 10.67 3.47
CA GLN A 53 -6.21 9.68 3.37
C GLN A 53 -4.96 10.27 2.72
N GLY A 54 -3.79 9.75 3.08
CA GLY A 54 -2.56 10.02 2.36
C GLY A 54 -2.24 8.89 1.40
N LEU A 55 -1.97 9.19 0.13
CA LEU A 55 -1.32 8.24 -0.79
C LEU A 55 0.18 8.51 -0.80
N ILE A 56 0.96 7.45 -0.61
CA ILE A 56 2.42 7.52 -0.55
C ILE A 56 2.99 6.62 -1.65
N LEU A 57 3.77 7.25 -2.53
CA LEU A 57 4.68 6.56 -3.46
C LEU A 57 6.10 6.67 -2.89
N GLU A 58 6.69 5.54 -2.54
CA GLU A 58 8.07 5.46 -2.08
C GLU A 58 8.94 4.78 -3.13
N VAL A 59 9.76 5.54 -3.83
CA VAL A 59 10.74 5.03 -4.80
C VAL A 59 11.96 4.55 -4.04
N LYS A 60 12.16 3.23 -3.98
CA LYS A 60 13.25 2.59 -3.22
C LYS A 60 14.55 2.57 -3.99
N ARG A 61 14.49 2.25 -5.28
CA ARG A 61 15.68 2.08 -6.12
C ARG A 61 15.33 2.27 -7.58
N ILE A 62 16.21 2.93 -8.31
CA ILE A 62 16.24 3.00 -9.76
C ILE A 62 17.61 2.51 -10.20
N ARG A 63 17.65 1.55 -11.12
CA ARG A 63 18.87 0.96 -11.66
C ARG A 63 18.89 1.12 -13.17
N ASP A 64 19.96 1.70 -13.69
CA ASP A 64 20.25 1.71 -15.13
C ASP A 64 20.69 0.31 -15.57
N ARG A 65 20.08 -0.19 -16.65
CA ARG A 65 20.32 -1.55 -17.17
C ARG A 65 21.49 -1.63 -18.15
N GLY A 66 21.96 -0.50 -18.66
CA GLY A 66 23.01 -0.41 -19.69
C GLY A 66 24.43 -0.58 -19.17
N LEU A 67 24.65 -0.70 -17.86
CA LEU A 67 25.98 -0.87 -17.27
C LEU A 67 26.69 -2.10 -17.84
N LEU A 68 26.02 -3.26 -17.86
CA LEU A 68 26.63 -4.52 -18.29
C LEU A 68 27.06 -4.42 -19.76
N ASP A 69 26.18 -3.93 -20.62
CA ASP A 69 26.46 -3.77 -22.05
C ASP A 69 27.66 -2.83 -22.29
N ARG A 70 27.76 -1.76 -21.51
CA ARG A 70 28.90 -0.83 -21.59
C ARG A 70 30.19 -1.41 -21.06
N LEU A 71 30.14 -2.24 -20.02
CA LEU A 71 31.30 -2.98 -19.53
C LEU A 71 31.81 -4.00 -20.56
N MET A 72 30.90 -4.60 -21.33
CA MET A 72 31.23 -5.53 -22.42
C MET A 72 31.69 -4.83 -23.70
N SER A 73 31.37 -3.54 -23.85
CA SER A 73 31.83 -2.73 -24.98
C SER A 73 33.32 -2.36 -24.86
N TYR A 74 34.03 -2.34 -25.98
CA TYR A 74 35.44 -1.94 -25.99
C TYR A 74 35.59 -0.44 -25.69
N GLY A 75 36.46 -0.08 -24.74
CA GLY A 75 36.80 1.31 -24.44
C GLY A 75 36.43 1.75 -23.02
N SER A 76 36.15 3.05 -22.86
CA SER A 76 35.90 3.69 -21.55
C SER A 76 34.48 4.23 -21.39
N SER A 77 33.53 3.72 -22.17
CA SER A 77 32.10 4.11 -22.15
C SER A 77 31.45 3.89 -20.77
N TRP A 78 31.89 2.87 -20.02
CA TRP A 78 31.44 2.56 -18.66
C TRP A 78 31.76 3.66 -17.64
N LYS A 79 32.73 4.55 -17.93
CA LYS A 79 33.04 5.70 -17.08
C LYS A 79 31.98 6.79 -17.18
N TYR A 80 31.19 6.78 -18.26
CA TYR A 80 30.08 7.69 -18.42
C TYR A 80 28.89 7.16 -17.62
N GLN A 81 28.76 7.66 -16.39
CA GLN A 81 27.63 7.35 -15.52
C GLN A 81 26.38 8.08 -16.01
N PRO A 82 25.22 7.41 -16.02
CA PRO A 82 23.98 8.05 -16.41
C PRO A 82 23.61 9.14 -15.38
N GLN A 83 22.97 10.18 -15.89
CA GLN A 83 22.40 11.27 -15.10
C GLN A 83 20.91 11.25 -15.35
N PHE A 84 20.11 11.11 -14.30
CA PHE A 84 18.67 11.02 -14.45
C PHE A 84 17.93 11.55 -13.23
N TYR A 85 16.64 11.74 -13.40
CA TYR A 85 15.70 12.06 -12.35
C TYR A 85 14.36 11.40 -12.68
N PHE A 86 13.46 11.35 -11.71
CA PHE A 86 12.09 10.91 -11.94
C PHE A 86 11.07 12.04 -11.73
N ILE A 87 9.94 11.88 -12.39
CA ILE A 87 8.73 12.68 -12.20
C ILE A 87 7.65 11.73 -11.70
N ALA A 88 7.04 12.04 -10.56
CA ALA A 88 5.90 11.33 -10.02
C ALA A 88 4.65 12.21 -10.15
N ASP A 89 3.68 11.75 -10.92
CA ASP A 89 2.35 12.38 -11.01
C ASP A 89 1.35 11.52 -10.24
N MET A 90 0.64 12.12 -9.29
CA MET A 90 -0.45 11.48 -8.56
C MET A 90 -1.70 12.33 -8.71
N ASP A 91 -2.63 11.90 -9.56
CA ASP A 91 -3.78 12.66 -10.07
C ASP A 91 -3.46 14.16 -10.28
N ASP A 92 -2.64 14.44 -11.29
CA ASP A 92 -2.32 15.79 -11.75
C ASP A 92 -1.50 16.63 -10.75
N LEU A 93 -1.07 16.04 -9.63
CA LEU A 93 -0.07 16.63 -8.74
C LEU A 93 1.30 16.09 -9.13
N GLU A 94 2.07 16.95 -9.79
CA GLU A 94 3.41 16.63 -10.27
C GLU A 94 4.47 16.90 -9.19
N TYR A 95 5.29 15.89 -8.92
CA TYR A 95 6.52 15.99 -8.14
C TYR A 95 7.72 15.69 -9.05
N VAL A 96 8.70 16.59 -9.06
CA VAL A 96 9.92 16.47 -9.86
C VAL A 96 11.11 16.31 -8.92
N SER A 97 11.69 15.10 -8.86
CA SER A 97 12.76 14.75 -7.92
C SER A 97 14.02 15.62 -8.03
N LYS A 98 14.30 16.19 -9.22
CA LYS A 98 15.44 17.08 -9.39
C LYS A 98 15.28 18.44 -8.71
N ASN A 99 14.05 18.90 -8.49
CA ASN A 99 13.80 20.25 -8.00
C ASN A 99 13.81 20.29 -6.48
N ILE A 100 14.86 20.86 -5.89
CA ILE A 100 14.92 21.08 -4.44
C ILE A 100 14.85 22.57 -4.17
N SER A 101 13.82 22.97 -3.41
CA SER A 101 13.66 24.33 -2.92
C SER A 101 13.86 24.35 -1.41
N ALA A 102 14.93 24.99 -0.95
CA ALA A 102 15.18 25.22 0.48
C ALA A 102 15.58 26.67 0.71
N LEU A 103 14.93 27.33 1.68
CA LEU A 103 15.26 28.71 2.11
C LEU A 103 15.31 29.73 0.95
N GLY A 104 14.42 29.60 -0.03
CA GLY A 104 14.35 30.51 -1.18
C GLY A 104 15.42 30.29 -2.26
N MET A 105 16.26 29.26 -2.11
CA MET A 105 17.18 28.80 -3.16
C MET A 105 16.61 27.55 -3.83
N SER A 106 16.57 27.56 -5.16
CA SER A 106 16.28 26.38 -5.97
C SER A 106 17.59 25.81 -6.54
N SER A 107 17.79 24.51 -6.37
CA SER A 107 18.87 23.77 -7.04
C SER A 107 18.30 22.54 -7.75
N GLU A 108 18.94 22.17 -8.85
CA GLU A 108 18.69 20.89 -9.51
C GLU A 108 19.67 19.84 -8.97
N ILE A 109 19.17 18.74 -8.40
CA ILE A 109 19.97 17.58 -8.00
C ILE A 109 19.55 16.37 -8.81
N LEU A 110 20.46 15.83 -9.62
CA LEU A 110 20.23 14.62 -10.40
C LEU A 110 20.81 13.41 -9.67
N PHE A 111 20.24 12.23 -9.92
CA PHE A 111 20.92 10.98 -9.61
C PHE A 111 22.10 10.84 -10.57
N THR A 112 23.27 10.56 -9.99
CA THR A 112 24.51 10.32 -10.74
C THR A 112 25.03 8.93 -10.39
N GLY A 113 24.97 8.00 -11.33
CA GLY A 113 25.42 6.64 -11.12
C GLY A 113 24.46 5.61 -11.70
N TRP A 114 24.87 4.35 -11.69
CA TRP A 114 24.10 3.24 -12.27
C TRP A 114 22.93 2.76 -11.40
N ASP A 115 22.89 3.21 -10.14
CA ASP A 115 21.98 2.70 -9.13
C ASP A 115 21.72 3.76 -8.07
N THR A 116 20.49 3.83 -7.56
CA THR A 116 20.08 4.77 -6.49
C THR A 116 19.91 4.09 -5.14
N ILE A 117 20.54 2.93 -4.91
CA ILE A 117 20.52 2.29 -3.59
C ILE A 117 20.90 3.30 -2.47
N PHE A 118 20.14 3.30 -1.37
CA PHE A 118 20.25 4.25 -0.25
C PHE A 118 19.89 5.72 -0.57
N GLN A 119 19.23 5.96 -1.69
CA GLN A 119 18.72 7.28 -2.09
C GLN A 119 17.20 7.22 -2.28
N GLU A 120 16.52 6.58 -1.32
CA GLU A 120 15.07 6.41 -1.33
C GLU A 120 14.36 7.77 -1.31
N ASN A 121 13.30 7.90 -2.10
CA ASN A 121 12.50 9.11 -2.17
C ASN A 121 11.04 8.80 -1.86
N LYS A 122 10.44 9.59 -0.99
CA LYS A 122 9.04 9.47 -0.60
C LYS A 122 8.25 10.67 -1.11
N VAL A 123 7.21 10.39 -1.88
CA VAL A 123 6.25 11.38 -2.36
C VAL A 123 4.91 11.08 -1.71
N MET A 124 4.36 12.06 -1.00
CA MET A 124 3.07 11.94 -0.32
C MET A 124 2.11 12.97 -0.92
N LYS A 125 0.85 12.55 -1.07
CA LYS A 125 -0.25 13.39 -1.49
C LYS A 125 -1.47 13.14 -0.61
N ASP A 126 -2.14 14.22 -0.23
CA ASP A 126 -3.44 14.15 0.42
C ASP A 126 -4.54 13.84 -0.60
N VAL A 127 -5.48 12.99 -0.19
CA VAL A 127 -6.55 12.45 -1.02
C VAL A 127 -7.88 12.84 -0.41
N GLU A 128 -8.80 13.29 -1.26
CA GLU A 128 -10.18 13.59 -0.89
C GLU A 128 -10.89 12.35 -0.33
N GLU A 129 -11.77 12.56 0.65
CA GLU A 129 -12.61 11.50 1.23
C GLU A 129 -13.40 10.74 0.15
N GLU A 130 -13.64 9.45 0.38
CA GLU A 130 -14.45 8.56 -0.47
C GLU A 130 -13.93 8.37 -1.91
N LYS A 131 -12.72 8.84 -2.22
CA LYS A 131 -12.11 8.59 -3.52
C LYS A 131 -11.78 7.11 -3.69
N GLU A 132 -12.35 6.48 -4.72
CA GLU A 132 -12.18 5.03 -4.91
C GLU A 132 -10.79 4.65 -5.45
N LYS A 133 -10.25 5.46 -6.37
CA LYS A 133 -9.02 5.14 -7.10
C LYS A 133 -8.21 6.37 -7.45
N SER A 134 -6.89 6.23 -7.44
CA SER A 134 -5.97 7.26 -7.91
C SER A 134 -5.06 6.75 -9.01
N LYS A 135 -4.74 7.63 -9.95
CA LYS A 135 -3.78 7.37 -11.02
C LYS A 135 -2.41 7.85 -10.58
N VAL A 136 -1.43 6.97 -10.71
CA VAL A 136 -0.04 7.27 -10.38
C VAL A 136 0.80 7.02 -11.63
N THR A 137 1.59 8.01 -12.04
CA THR A 137 2.55 7.87 -13.13
C THR A 137 3.94 8.18 -12.62
N LEU A 138 4.86 7.22 -12.75
CA LEU A 138 6.28 7.41 -12.47
C LEU A 138 7.06 7.43 -13.79
N THR A 139 7.67 8.56 -14.11
CA THR A 139 8.41 8.75 -15.35
C THR A 139 9.89 8.90 -15.05
N ILE A 140 10.75 8.11 -15.69
CA ILE A 140 12.22 8.24 -15.58
C ILE A 140 12.73 9.06 -16.76
N VAL A 141 13.46 10.13 -16.45
CA VAL A 141 14.01 11.06 -17.44
C VAL A 141 15.53 11.07 -17.33
N GLU A 142 16.21 10.69 -18.40
CA GLU A 142 17.67 10.70 -18.49
C GLU A 142 18.14 12.01 -19.16
N ARG A 143 19.13 12.66 -18.53
CA ARG A 143 19.81 13.83 -19.08
C ARG A 143 21.02 13.36 -19.89
N VAL A 144 20.89 13.44 -21.22
CA VAL A 144 21.93 13.01 -22.16
C VAL A 144 22.66 14.21 -22.78
N PRO A 145 23.98 14.12 -23.04
CA PRO A 145 24.75 15.21 -23.61
C PRO A 145 24.41 15.36 -25.09
N LYS A 146 24.25 16.60 -25.53
CA LYS A 146 23.87 16.98 -26.90
C LYS A 146 24.88 17.97 -27.50
N GLY A 147 25.10 17.83 -28.81
CA GLY A 147 25.91 18.75 -29.63
C GLY A 147 27.38 18.34 -29.76
N LEU A 148 28.10 18.99 -30.70
CA LEU A 148 29.54 18.82 -30.85
C LEU A 148 30.24 19.31 -29.57
N LEU A 149 31.12 18.49 -29.01
CA LEU A 149 31.89 18.72 -27.77
C LEU A 149 31.08 18.62 -26.45
N GLY A 150 29.84 18.11 -26.46
CA GLY A 150 29.11 17.79 -25.22
C GLY A 150 28.78 18.99 -24.32
N ARG A 151 28.61 20.18 -24.92
CA ARG A 151 28.32 21.42 -24.18
C ARG A 151 26.84 21.65 -23.88
N GLY A 152 25.95 20.87 -24.48
CA GLY A 152 24.51 20.91 -24.22
C GLY A 152 24.04 19.61 -23.59
N PHE A 153 22.82 19.65 -23.05
CA PHE A 153 22.12 18.48 -22.53
C PHE A 153 20.69 18.46 -23.10
N GLU A 154 20.12 17.27 -23.15
CA GLU A 154 18.73 17.02 -23.52
C GLU A 154 18.14 16.05 -22.50
N ASP A 155 16.95 16.37 -22.00
CA ASP A 155 16.20 15.52 -21.08
C ASP A 155 15.32 14.60 -21.95
N VAL A 156 15.55 13.29 -21.86
CA VAL A 156 14.89 12.25 -22.65
C VAL A 156 14.07 11.36 -21.71
N GLU A 157 12.78 11.23 -21.97
CA GLU A 157 11.94 10.25 -21.28
C GLU A 157 12.36 8.84 -21.69
N ARG A 158 12.71 8.02 -20.70
CA ARG A 158 13.20 6.65 -20.91
C ARG A 158 12.18 5.61 -20.51
N GLU A 159 11.50 5.83 -19.40
CA GLU A 159 10.47 4.92 -18.89
C GLU A 159 9.26 5.71 -18.40
N ARG A 160 8.09 5.11 -18.52
CA ARG A 160 6.85 5.62 -17.94
C ARG A 160 6.03 4.46 -17.40
N ILE A 161 5.89 4.43 -16.07
CA ILE A 161 5.19 3.41 -15.31
C ILE A 161 3.84 4.00 -14.90
N ARG A 162 2.74 3.34 -15.27
CA ARG A 162 1.36 3.75 -14.99
C ARG A 162 0.72 2.75 -14.06
N LEU A 163 0.29 3.25 -12.90
CA LEU A 163 -0.38 2.48 -11.88
C LEU A 163 -1.73 3.11 -11.56
N THR A 164 -2.68 2.26 -11.17
CA THR A 164 -3.95 2.65 -10.60
C THR A 164 -4.05 2.04 -9.21
N TYR A 165 -4.07 2.89 -8.19
CA TYR A 165 -4.28 2.50 -6.80
C TYR A 165 -5.76 2.42 -6.49
N ASP A 166 -6.18 1.40 -5.74
CA ASP A 166 -7.55 1.18 -5.28
C ASP A 166 -7.58 1.26 -3.75
N TYR A 167 -8.19 2.33 -3.23
CA TYR A 167 -8.21 2.64 -1.80
C TYR A 167 -9.05 1.67 -0.97
N ARG A 168 -9.98 0.95 -1.62
CA ARG A 168 -10.82 -0.04 -0.96
C ARG A 168 -10.03 -1.30 -0.63
N THR A 169 -9.16 -1.71 -1.55
CA THR A 169 -8.38 -2.95 -1.41
C THR A 169 -6.96 -2.70 -0.92
N GLY A 170 -6.48 -1.46 -1.00
CA GLY A 170 -5.09 -1.09 -0.73
C GLY A 170 -4.10 -1.62 -1.77
N ARG A 171 -4.58 -1.96 -2.98
CA ARG A 171 -3.81 -2.62 -4.03
C ARG A 171 -3.65 -1.71 -5.25
N TRP A 172 -2.57 -1.90 -5.99
CA TRP A 172 -2.37 -1.26 -7.29
C TRP A 172 -2.38 -2.27 -8.44
N THR A 173 -2.65 -1.76 -9.63
CA THR A 173 -2.63 -2.48 -10.91
C THR A 173 -2.08 -1.57 -12.02
N GLY A 174 -1.64 -2.12 -13.15
CA GLY A 174 -1.12 -1.36 -14.27
C GLY A 174 0.11 -2.02 -14.90
N ASP A 175 1.16 -1.22 -15.14
CA ASP A 175 2.45 -1.71 -15.63
C ASP A 175 3.18 -2.59 -14.60
N ASP A 176 2.75 -2.52 -13.34
CA ASP A 176 3.05 -3.46 -12.26
C ASP A 176 1.77 -3.73 -11.46
N CYS A 177 1.71 -4.86 -10.73
CA CYS A 177 0.55 -5.29 -9.97
C CYS A 177 0.91 -5.70 -8.54
N PHE A 178 0.08 -5.31 -7.58
CA PHE A 178 0.30 -5.64 -6.17
C PHE A 178 0.46 -7.15 -5.95
N LYS A 179 1.62 -7.55 -5.43
CA LYS A 179 1.97 -8.95 -5.14
C LYS A 179 1.80 -9.87 -6.35
N ASP A 180 2.31 -9.44 -7.49
CA ASP A 180 2.53 -10.34 -8.61
C ASP A 180 3.69 -11.31 -8.29
N ASN A 181 4.39 -11.83 -9.30
CA ASN A 181 5.34 -12.92 -9.11
C ASN A 181 6.56 -12.58 -8.22
N ASP A 182 6.95 -11.31 -8.12
CA ASP A 182 8.08 -10.89 -7.29
C ASP A 182 7.68 -10.40 -5.88
N GLY A 183 6.40 -10.04 -5.70
CA GLY A 183 5.80 -9.77 -4.40
C GLY A 183 5.94 -8.33 -3.88
N TYR A 184 6.49 -7.40 -4.66
CA TYR A 184 6.68 -5.98 -4.29
C TYR A 184 6.50 -5.08 -5.51
N GLY A 185 6.55 -3.75 -5.36
CA GLY A 185 6.50 -2.88 -6.54
C GLY A 185 7.80 -2.99 -7.33
N HIS A 186 7.74 -3.64 -8.50
CA HIS A 186 8.90 -3.87 -9.35
C HIS A 186 8.55 -3.66 -10.81
N TYR A 187 9.32 -2.82 -11.50
CA TYR A 187 9.17 -2.59 -12.93
C TYR A 187 10.51 -2.79 -13.63
N VAL A 188 10.49 -3.58 -14.71
CA VAL A 188 11.66 -3.88 -15.54
C VAL A 188 11.44 -3.30 -16.95
N GLY A 189 11.89 -2.06 -17.15
CA GLY A 189 11.83 -1.34 -18.43
C GLY A 189 13.01 -1.61 -19.36
N GLU A 190 13.04 -0.99 -20.54
CA GLU A 190 14.14 -1.16 -21.51
C GLU A 190 15.48 -0.61 -20.99
N TYR A 191 15.44 0.59 -20.41
CA TYR A 191 16.62 1.34 -19.96
C TYR A 191 16.81 1.26 -18.45
N PHE A 192 15.70 1.27 -17.70
CA PHE A 192 15.73 1.31 -16.24
C PHE A 192 14.89 0.20 -15.61
N GLU A 193 15.31 -0.17 -14.41
CA GLU A 193 14.58 -1.04 -13.50
C GLU A 193 14.29 -0.29 -12.21
N VAL A 194 13.07 -0.39 -11.71
CA VAL A 194 12.56 0.45 -10.62
C VAL A 194 11.93 -0.43 -9.56
N TRP A 195 12.27 -0.17 -8.30
CA TRP A 195 11.64 -0.74 -7.13
C TRP A 195 10.94 0.36 -6.36
N PHE A 196 9.69 0.11 -5.96
CA PHE A 196 8.88 1.09 -5.28
C PHE A 196 7.87 0.42 -4.34
N ASP A 197 7.33 1.21 -3.41
CA ASP A 197 6.14 0.89 -2.65
C ASP A 197 5.05 1.92 -2.95
N LEU A 198 3.79 1.48 -3.01
CA LEU A 198 2.64 2.35 -3.18
C LEU A 198 1.57 1.97 -2.16
N TYR A 199 1.30 2.84 -1.19
CA TYR A 199 0.45 2.52 -0.06
C TYR A 199 -0.27 3.75 0.47
N GLN A 200 -1.37 3.52 1.20
CA GLN A 200 -2.13 4.57 1.86
C GLN A 200 -1.79 4.64 3.35
N THR A 201 -1.96 5.82 3.94
CA THR A 201 -1.94 6.05 5.39
C THR A 201 -3.23 6.76 5.78
N ASP A 202 -3.71 6.48 6.99
CA ASP A 202 -4.65 7.36 7.68
C ASP A 202 -3.99 8.72 7.93
N TYR A 203 -4.81 9.77 8.06
CA TYR A 203 -4.34 11.13 8.36
C TYR A 203 -3.67 11.22 9.74
N ASP A 204 -3.93 10.25 10.61
CA ASP A 204 -3.40 10.13 11.97
C ASP A 204 -2.04 9.39 11.96
N GLY A 205 -0.99 10.08 11.50
CA GLY A 205 0.37 9.54 11.36
C GLY A 205 1.02 8.91 12.60
#